data_AF-A0A2N1PDT5-F1
#
_entry.id   AF-A0A2N1PDT5-F1
#
_cell.length_a   1.000
_cell.length_b   1.000
_cell.length_c   1.000
_cell.angle_alpha   90.00
_cell.angle_beta   90.00
_cell.angle_gamma   90.00
#
_symmetry.space_group_name_H-M   'P 1'
#
loop_
_entity.id
_entity.type
_entity.pdbx_description
1 polymer ?
#
loop_
_entity_poly.entity_id
_entity_poly.type
_entity_poly.pdbx_seq_one_letter_code
_entity_poly.pdbx_strand_id
1 'polypeptide(L)'
;KSFDLIFKVNPDYKPGVIAYLINQIKGVKFIFDAGLVKKLKASVTTTYRIMKKNTEGVMIYDADKNNEPYLLGYGYTGIMEVVRKMNRDKYKGTYILDFNLMDYIENRSSAYQKHKFFGLFTKDKKDKAKYVRMDQLLNIKPEEALDYQNMLKIYINVLNKVIAK
;
A
#
# COMPACT_ATOMS: atom_id res chain seq x y z
N LYS A 1 27.63 -14.75 15.42
CA LYS A 1 26.64 -13.93 14.66
C LYS A 1 25.31 -14.68 14.70
N SER A 2 24.28 -14.11 15.32
CA SER A 2 22.91 -14.61 15.17
C SER A 2 22.35 -14.07 13.85
N PHE A 3 21.66 -14.92 13.09
CA PHE A 3 20.92 -14.50 11.90
C PHE A 3 19.46 -14.32 12.31
N ASP A 4 18.85 -13.19 11.91
CA ASP A 4 17.42 -12.98 12.09
C ASP A 4 16.67 -13.55 10.90
N LEU A 5 15.76 -14.48 11.16
CA LEU A 5 14.91 -15.09 10.13
C LEU A 5 13.59 -14.32 10.03
N ILE A 6 13.44 -13.57 8.96
CA ILE A 6 12.21 -12.82 8.65
C ILE A 6 11.50 -13.49 7.48
N PHE A 7 10.29 -13.99 7.73
CA PHE A 7 9.45 -14.56 6.70
C PHE A 7 8.71 -13.46 5.95
N LYS A 8 8.91 -13.41 4.64
CA LYS A 8 7.93 -12.80 3.74
C LYS A 8 6.74 -13.75 3.69
N VAL A 9 5.60 -13.31 4.21
CA VAL A 9 4.39 -14.13 4.26
C VAL A 9 4.01 -14.55 2.83
N ASN A 10 3.81 -15.85 2.62
CA ASN A 10 3.35 -16.37 1.34
C ASN A 10 1.93 -15.86 1.08
N PRO A 11 1.61 -15.35 -0.13
CA PRO A 11 0.28 -14.90 -0.53
C PRO A 11 -0.86 -15.87 -0.24
N ASP A 12 -0.60 -17.17 -0.07
CA ASP A 12 -1.61 -18.20 0.18
C ASP A 12 -1.80 -18.52 1.67
N TYR A 13 -0.99 -17.92 2.56
CA TYR A 13 -1.04 -18.22 3.99
C TYR A 13 -2.22 -17.52 4.65
N LYS A 14 -3.29 -18.28 4.85
CA LYS A 14 -4.40 -17.87 5.72
C LYS A 14 -3.88 -17.60 7.15
N PRO A 15 -4.56 -16.74 7.93
CA PRO A 15 -4.10 -16.35 9.27
C PRO A 15 -3.82 -17.54 10.22
N GLY A 16 -4.54 -18.66 10.07
CA GLY A 16 -4.30 -19.88 10.84
C GLY A 16 -2.94 -20.52 10.59
N VAL A 17 -2.43 -20.47 9.34
CA VAL A 17 -1.08 -20.96 8.99
C VAL A 17 -0.02 -20.09 9.67
N ILE A 18 -0.21 -18.78 9.68
CA ILE A 18 0.70 -17.83 10.34
C ILE A 18 0.75 -18.10 11.85
N ALA A 19 -0.43 -18.31 12.48
CA ALA A 19 -0.50 -18.66 13.89
C ALA A 19 0.22 -19.99 14.21
N TYR A 20 0.07 -20.99 13.33
CA TYR A 20 0.80 -22.25 13.46
C TYR A 20 2.32 -22.04 13.40
N LEU A 21 2.82 -21.27 12.43
CA LEU A 21 4.25 -20.98 12.30
C LEU A 21 4.81 -20.23 13.52
N ILE A 22 4.07 -19.26 14.06
CA ILE A 22 4.44 -18.56 15.31
C ILE A 22 4.60 -19.54 16.47
N ASN A 23 3.72 -20.54 16.56
CA ASN A 23 3.77 -21.54 17.63
C ASN A 23 4.90 -22.56 17.45
N GLN A 24 5.23 -22.93 16.20
CA GLN A 24 6.24 -23.95 15.93
C GLN A 24 7.68 -23.40 15.91
N ILE A 25 7.86 -22.15 15.48
CA ILE A 25 9.19 -21.56 15.25
C ILE A 25 9.44 -20.46 16.28
N LYS A 26 10.20 -20.77 17.34
CA LYS A 26 10.55 -19.79 18.37
C LYS A 26 11.31 -18.61 17.77
N GLY A 27 10.87 -17.39 18.11
CA GLY A 27 11.52 -16.16 17.67
C GLY A 27 11.27 -15.78 16.21
N VAL A 28 10.38 -16.47 15.50
CA VAL A 28 10.05 -16.15 14.10
C VAL A 28 9.55 -14.71 13.97
N LYS A 29 10.05 -14.03 12.92
CA LYS A 29 9.67 -12.67 12.56
C LYS A 29 9.00 -12.63 11.20
N PHE A 30 8.10 -11.67 10.99
CA PHE A 30 7.35 -11.52 9.75
C PHE A 30 7.35 -10.08 9.27
N ILE A 31 7.21 -9.94 7.95
CA ILE A 31 6.77 -8.69 7.32
C ILE A 31 5.24 -8.74 7.22
N PHE A 32 4.57 -7.77 7.85
CA PHE A 32 3.13 -7.60 7.72
C PHE A 32 2.80 -6.84 6.43
N ASP A 33 1.88 -7.38 5.63
CA ASP A 33 1.43 -6.78 4.39
C ASP A 33 -0.11 -6.73 4.37
N ALA A 34 -0.68 -5.52 4.51
CA ALA A 34 -2.12 -5.32 4.51
C ALA A 34 -2.77 -5.63 3.14
N GLY A 35 -2.07 -5.33 2.04
CA GLY A 35 -2.56 -5.59 0.69
C GLY A 35 -2.70 -7.09 0.43
N LEU A 36 -1.69 -7.86 0.84
CA LEU A 36 -1.70 -9.32 0.77
C LEU A 36 -2.87 -9.94 1.55
N VAL A 37 -3.10 -9.44 2.78
CA VAL A 37 -4.20 -9.94 3.62
C VAL A 37 -5.56 -9.65 2.97
N LYS A 38 -5.72 -8.50 2.31
CA LYS A 38 -6.95 -8.19 1.56
C LYS A 38 -7.10 -9.06 0.32
N LYS A 39 -6.02 -9.34 -0.41
CA LYS A 39 -6.03 -10.26 -1.56
C LYS A 39 -6.53 -11.66 -1.16
N LEU A 40 -6.16 -12.10 0.04
CA LEU A 40 -6.64 -13.34 0.66
C LEU A 40 -8.09 -13.31 1.16
N LYS A 41 -8.80 -12.19 1.01
CA LYS A 41 -10.14 -11.96 1.58
C LYS A 41 -10.18 -12.17 3.11
N ALA A 42 -9.06 -11.93 3.79
CA ALA A 42 -8.95 -12.07 5.24
C ALA A 42 -9.08 -10.70 5.93
N SER A 43 -9.42 -10.72 7.22
CA SER A 43 -9.48 -9.51 8.04
C SER A 43 -8.07 -9.01 8.36
N VAL A 44 -7.73 -7.82 7.86
CA VAL A 44 -6.47 -7.11 8.14
C VAL A 44 -6.26 -6.95 9.64
N THR A 45 -7.29 -6.50 10.36
CA THR A 45 -7.26 -6.29 11.82
C THR A 45 -7.01 -7.59 12.60
N THR A 46 -7.67 -8.68 12.21
CA THR A 46 -7.50 -9.98 12.88
C THR A 46 -6.11 -10.53 12.63
N THR A 47 -5.65 -10.47 11.37
CA THR A 47 -4.32 -10.97 10.97
C THR A 47 -3.22 -10.19 11.67
N TYR A 48 -3.32 -8.86 11.70
CA TYR A 48 -2.38 -8.02 12.43
C TYR A 48 -2.36 -8.35 13.93
N ARG A 49 -3.52 -8.57 14.59
CA ARG A 49 -3.54 -8.97 16.02
C ARG A 49 -2.79 -10.27 16.29
N ILE A 50 -2.89 -11.25 15.39
CA ILE A 50 -2.17 -12.52 15.49
C ILE A 50 -0.66 -12.27 15.35
N MET A 51 -0.27 -11.45 14.38
CA MET A 51 1.14 -11.26 14.01
C MET A 51 1.89 -10.24 14.86
N LYS A 52 1.20 -9.30 15.53
CA LYS A 52 1.83 -8.07 16.07
C LYS A 52 3.05 -8.26 16.96
N LYS A 53 3.15 -9.38 17.71
CA LYS A 53 4.32 -9.68 18.57
C LYS A 53 5.52 -10.22 17.78
N ASN A 54 5.27 -10.71 16.58
CA ASN A 54 6.21 -11.33 15.66
C ASN A 54 6.40 -10.49 14.39
N THR A 55 5.82 -9.29 14.30
CA THR A 55 6.04 -8.38 13.17
C THR A 55 7.32 -7.58 13.39
N GLU A 56 8.23 -7.63 12.41
CA GLU A 56 9.50 -6.87 12.40
C GLU A 56 9.52 -5.82 11.29
N GLY A 57 8.78 -6.07 10.21
CA GLY A 57 8.59 -5.14 9.10
C GLY A 57 7.12 -4.97 8.76
N VAL A 58 6.75 -3.81 8.23
CA VAL A 58 5.41 -3.54 7.70
C VAL A 58 5.54 -2.94 6.31
N MET A 59 4.94 -3.58 5.32
CA MET A 59 4.82 -3.00 3.98
C MET A 59 3.80 -1.86 4.01
N ILE A 60 4.25 -0.68 3.59
CA ILE A 60 3.42 0.50 3.41
C ILE A 60 3.28 0.74 1.91
N TYR A 61 2.13 0.38 1.37
CA TYR A 61 1.68 0.75 0.03
C TYR A 61 0.16 0.68 -0.01
N ASP A 62 -0.43 1.23 -1.07
CA ASP A 62 -1.85 1.10 -1.31
C ASP A 62 -2.12 0.54 -2.71
N ALA A 63 -3.26 -0.09 -2.86
CA ALA A 63 -3.70 -0.77 -4.07
C ALA A 63 -5.23 -0.70 -4.16
N ASP A 64 -5.78 -0.77 -5.36
CA ASP A 64 -7.24 -0.79 -5.58
C ASP A 64 -7.85 -2.18 -5.32
N LYS A 65 -9.14 -2.36 -5.66
CA LYS A 65 -9.85 -3.63 -5.46
C LYS A 65 -9.33 -4.78 -6.34
N ASN A 66 -8.61 -4.46 -7.41
CA ASN A 66 -8.01 -5.41 -8.34
C ASN A 66 -6.54 -5.67 -8.02
N ASN A 67 -6.03 -5.12 -6.91
CA ASN A 67 -4.63 -5.18 -6.50
C ASN A 67 -3.69 -4.36 -7.41
N GLU A 68 -4.22 -3.37 -8.12
CA GLU A 68 -3.43 -2.44 -8.92
C GLU A 68 -2.86 -1.32 -8.03
N PRO A 69 -1.61 -0.88 -8.26
CA PRO A 69 -0.96 0.24 -7.56
C PRO A 69 -1.89 1.45 -7.34
N TYR A 70 -1.99 1.95 -6.11
CA TYR A 70 -2.81 3.13 -5.79
C TYR A 70 -2.05 4.11 -4.89
N LEU A 71 -2.49 5.37 -4.89
CA LEU A 71 -1.91 6.40 -4.04
C LEU A 71 -2.01 6.02 -2.56
N LEU A 72 -0.91 6.24 -1.84
CA LEU A 72 -0.82 5.91 -0.43
C LEU A 72 -1.94 6.57 0.38
N GLY A 73 -2.76 5.73 1.03
CA GLY A 73 -3.82 6.17 1.93
C GLY A 73 -5.16 6.48 1.30
N TYR A 74 -5.27 6.21 0.00
CA TYR A 74 -6.50 6.42 -0.76
C TYR A 74 -7.00 5.16 -1.46
N GLY A 75 -6.26 4.07 -1.39
CA GLY A 75 -6.61 2.81 -2.02
C GLY A 75 -7.47 1.92 -1.12
N TYR A 76 -7.73 0.72 -1.64
CA TYR A 76 -8.54 -0.29 -0.99
C TYR A 76 -7.80 -0.99 0.15
N THR A 77 -6.46 -0.97 0.24
CA THR A 77 -5.74 -1.69 1.32
C THR A 77 -6.03 -1.12 2.70
N GLY A 78 -6.33 0.18 2.79
CA GLY A 78 -6.58 0.85 4.07
C GLY A 78 -5.32 0.96 4.94
N ILE A 79 -4.14 1.00 4.32
CA ILE A 79 -2.84 0.97 5.01
C ILE A 79 -2.68 2.06 6.07
N MET A 80 -3.25 3.26 5.88
CA MET A 80 -3.14 4.33 6.86
C MET A 80 -3.89 3.99 8.16
N GLU A 81 -4.98 3.22 8.11
CA GLU A 81 -5.67 2.74 9.31
C GLU A 81 -4.80 1.73 10.06
N VAL A 82 -4.13 0.84 9.31
CA VAL A 82 -3.19 -0.13 9.87
C VAL A 82 -2.03 0.57 10.56
N VAL A 83 -1.38 1.54 9.90
CA VAL A 83 -0.25 2.29 10.49
C VAL A 83 -0.71 3.06 11.73
N ARG A 84 -1.87 3.74 11.70
CA ARG A 84 -2.42 4.39 12.92
C ARG A 84 -2.63 3.39 14.06
N LYS A 85 -3.09 2.18 13.75
CA LYS A 85 -3.26 1.12 14.75
C LYS A 85 -1.92 0.65 15.31
N MET A 86 -0.91 0.49 14.46
CA MET A 86 0.45 0.13 14.86
C MET A 86 1.10 1.19 15.74
N ASN A 87 0.93 2.48 15.42
CA ASN A 87 1.39 3.58 16.26
C ASN A 87 0.72 3.55 17.64
N ARG A 88 -0.61 3.35 17.71
CA ARG A 88 -1.32 3.17 19.00
C ARG A 88 -0.79 1.98 19.79
N ASP A 89 -0.48 0.89 19.11
CA ASP A 89 0.09 -0.32 19.70
C ASP A 89 1.61 -0.19 19.99
N LYS A 90 2.20 1.01 19.79
CA LYS A 90 3.61 1.34 20.00
C LYS A 90 4.58 0.42 19.25
N TYR A 91 4.23 0.05 18.02
CA TYR A 91 5.08 -0.75 17.13
C TYR A 91 6.50 -0.14 17.02
N LYS A 92 7.52 -1.01 17.05
CA LYS A 92 8.95 -0.64 17.06
C LYS A 92 9.77 -1.20 15.90
N GLY A 93 9.14 -1.99 15.02
CA GLY A 93 9.83 -2.53 13.85
C GLY A 93 9.94 -1.50 12.73
N THR A 94 10.33 -1.98 11.56
CA THR A 94 10.61 -1.15 10.39
C THR A 94 9.34 -0.94 9.55
N TYR A 95 9.17 0.27 9.02
CA TYR A 95 8.22 0.57 7.96
C TYR A 95 8.93 0.49 6.60
N ILE A 96 8.44 -0.38 5.73
CA ILE A 96 9.01 -0.63 4.39
C ILE A 96 8.06 0.01 3.38
N LEU A 97 8.46 1.14 2.84
CA LEU A 97 7.63 1.93 1.95
C LEU A 97 7.85 1.51 0.49
N ASP A 98 6.77 1.15 -0.18
CA ASP A 98 6.76 0.90 -1.62
C ASP A 98 5.94 1.99 -2.31
N PHE A 99 6.64 2.83 -3.10
CA PHE A 99 6.05 3.99 -3.74
C PHE A 99 5.50 3.62 -5.11
N ASN A 100 4.18 3.46 -5.16
CA ASN A 100 3.41 3.40 -6.41
C ASN A 100 3.28 4.76 -7.11
N LEU A 101 4.25 5.66 -6.90
CA LEU A 101 4.18 7.05 -7.31
C LEU A 101 4.50 7.23 -8.80
N MET A 102 5.47 6.47 -9.31
CA MET A 102 5.89 6.59 -10.72
C MET A 102 4.75 6.20 -11.66
N ASP A 103 4.03 5.11 -11.36
CA ASP A 103 2.85 4.71 -12.14
C ASP A 103 1.83 5.84 -12.26
N TYR A 104 1.57 6.56 -11.16
CA TYR A 104 0.66 7.69 -11.17
C TYR A 104 1.18 8.84 -12.05
N ILE A 105 2.44 9.26 -11.88
CA ILE A 105 3.01 10.38 -12.65
C ILE A 105 3.03 10.07 -14.15
N GLU A 106 3.44 8.86 -14.52
CA GLU A 106 3.60 8.44 -15.93
C GLU A 106 2.24 8.29 -16.64
N ASN A 107 1.23 7.79 -15.93
CA ASN A 107 -0.04 7.42 -16.54
C ASN A 107 -1.17 8.42 -16.32
N ARG A 108 -1.08 9.35 -15.36
CA ARG A 108 -2.12 10.35 -15.05
C ARG A 108 -2.53 11.17 -16.28
N SER A 109 -1.57 11.69 -17.04
CA SER A 109 -1.86 12.56 -18.19
C SER A 109 -2.71 11.86 -19.26
N SER A 110 -2.55 10.54 -19.40
CA SER A 110 -3.31 9.72 -20.34
C SER A 110 -4.81 9.62 -19.99
N ALA A 111 -5.20 9.94 -18.76
CA ALA A 111 -6.60 9.99 -18.36
C ALA A 111 -7.37 11.15 -19.01
N TYR A 112 -6.67 12.24 -19.34
CA TYR A 112 -7.27 13.50 -19.84
C TYR A 112 -7.00 13.76 -21.32
N GLN A 113 -6.19 12.93 -21.98
CA GLN A 113 -5.98 13.04 -23.42
C GLN A 113 -7.31 12.77 -24.16
N LYS A 114 -7.81 13.79 -24.87
CA LYS A 114 -8.90 13.63 -25.84
C LYS A 114 -8.39 12.76 -26.98
N HIS A 115 -9.13 11.69 -27.31
CA HIS A 115 -8.81 10.81 -28.42
C HIS A 115 -8.63 11.63 -29.70
N LYS A 116 -7.40 11.74 -30.20
CA LYS A 116 -7.17 12.13 -31.59
C LYS A 116 -7.59 10.95 -32.46
N PHE A 117 -8.30 11.25 -33.53
CA PHE A 117 -9.14 10.39 -34.37
C PHE A 117 -8.42 9.27 -35.17
N PHE A 118 -7.35 8.67 -34.65
CA PHE A 118 -6.74 7.49 -35.28
C PHE A 118 -6.62 6.36 -34.27
N GLY A 119 -7.36 5.30 -34.56
CA GLY A 119 -7.56 4.14 -33.70
C GLY A 119 -6.28 3.36 -33.43
N LEU A 120 -6.43 2.48 -32.42
CA LEU A 120 -5.44 1.61 -31.79
C LEU A 120 -4.83 2.25 -30.53
N PHE A 121 -4.99 1.54 -29.41
CA PHE A 121 -4.64 1.90 -28.03
C PHE A 121 -5.64 2.78 -27.27
N THR A 122 -6.89 2.34 -27.17
CA THR A 122 -7.74 2.73 -26.03
C THR A 122 -7.18 2.10 -24.76
N LYS A 123 -6.40 2.86 -23.97
CA LYS A 123 -6.20 2.54 -22.55
C LYS A 123 -7.56 2.35 -21.88
N ASP A 124 -7.64 1.34 -21.02
CA ASP A 124 -8.90 0.81 -20.49
C ASP A 124 -9.69 1.91 -19.76
N LYS A 125 -11.01 1.97 -19.94
CA LYS A 125 -11.85 3.03 -19.32
C LYS A 125 -11.68 3.08 -17.79
N LYS A 126 -11.31 1.94 -17.19
CA LYS A 126 -11.04 1.78 -15.76
C LYS A 126 -9.81 2.57 -15.30
N ASP A 127 -8.74 2.62 -16.10
CA ASP A 127 -7.52 3.34 -15.75
C ASP A 127 -7.76 4.86 -15.73
N LYS A 128 -8.56 5.36 -16.67
CA LYS A 128 -8.95 6.79 -16.67
C LYS A 128 -9.69 7.17 -15.39
N ALA A 129 -10.68 6.37 -14.99
CA ALA A 129 -11.44 6.62 -13.77
C ALA A 129 -10.58 6.57 -12.49
N LYS A 130 -9.59 5.66 -12.44
CA LYS A 130 -8.61 5.56 -11.35
C LYS A 130 -7.84 6.86 -11.17
N TYR A 131 -7.21 7.38 -12.22
CA TYR A 131 -6.39 8.60 -12.14
C TYR A 131 -7.21 9.87 -11.89
N VAL A 132 -8.40 10.00 -12.49
CA VAL A 132 -9.32 11.12 -12.21
C VAL A 132 -9.72 11.14 -10.74
N ARG A 133 -10.02 9.98 -10.15
CA ARG A 133 -10.36 9.88 -8.73
C ARG A 133 -9.19 10.27 -7.83
N MET A 134 -7.98 9.84 -8.19
CA MET A 134 -6.75 10.21 -7.46
C MET A 134 -6.53 11.74 -7.45
N ASP A 135 -6.73 12.41 -8.58
CA ASP A 135 -6.63 13.86 -8.69
C ASP A 135 -7.62 14.58 -7.77
N GLN A 136 -8.88 14.12 -7.76
CA GLN A 136 -9.92 14.67 -6.88
C GLN A 136 -9.55 14.52 -5.40
N LEU A 137 -8.99 13.38 -5.01
CA LEU A 137 -8.58 13.09 -3.63
C LEU A 137 -7.37 13.90 -3.17
N LEU A 138 -6.49 14.26 -4.10
CA LEU A 138 -5.34 15.13 -3.85
C LEU A 138 -5.65 16.62 -4.07
N ASN A 139 -6.85 16.94 -4.57
CA ASN A 139 -7.25 18.28 -4.98
C ASN A 139 -6.29 18.89 -6.04
N ILE A 140 -5.86 18.07 -7.00
CA ILE A 140 -4.98 18.48 -8.09
C ILE A 140 -5.81 18.69 -9.34
N LYS A 141 -5.58 19.81 -10.04
CA LYS A 141 -6.31 20.10 -11.29
C LYS A 141 -5.73 19.32 -12.47
N PRO A 142 -6.53 18.92 -13.47
CA PRO A 142 -6.04 18.17 -14.64
C PRO A 142 -4.88 18.85 -15.39
N GLU A 143 -4.91 20.19 -15.47
CA GLU A 143 -3.90 21.02 -16.12
C GLU A 143 -2.63 21.24 -15.29
N GLU A 144 -2.64 20.86 -14.01
CA GLU A 144 -1.50 21.06 -13.12
C GLU A 144 -0.37 20.10 -13.47
N ALA A 145 0.79 20.65 -13.84
CA ALA A 145 1.98 19.87 -14.07
C ALA A 145 2.47 19.28 -12.73
N LEU A 146 2.44 17.96 -12.63
CA LEU A 146 3.03 17.25 -11.51
C LEU A 146 4.40 16.74 -11.92
N ASP A 147 5.41 17.22 -11.21
CA ASP A 147 6.72 16.62 -11.22
C ASP A 147 6.89 15.68 -10.02
N TYR A 148 7.98 14.92 -10.05
CA TYR A 148 8.35 13.98 -9.01
C TYR A 148 8.51 14.66 -7.63
N GLN A 149 9.01 15.89 -7.59
CA GLN A 149 9.27 16.60 -6.33
C GLN A 149 7.97 17.02 -5.63
N ASN A 150 6.99 17.53 -6.38
CA ASN A 150 5.68 17.92 -5.87
C ASN A 150 4.97 16.72 -5.26
N MET A 151 5.03 15.58 -5.94
CA MET A 151 4.43 14.36 -5.46
C MET A 151 5.14 13.76 -4.24
N LEU A 152 6.48 13.80 -4.19
CA LEU A 152 7.22 13.39 -3.00
C LEU A 152 6.81 14.23 -1.77
N LYS A 153 6.66 15.54 -1.91
CA LYS A 153 6.21 16.42 -0.82
C LYS A 153 4.83 16.00 -0.29
N ILE A 154 3.90 15.66 -1.19
CA ILE A 154 2.57 15.15 -0.81
C ILE A 154 2.69 13.86 0.00
N TYR A 155 3.49 12.89 -0.47
CA TYR A 155 3.68 11.62 0.23
C TYR A 155 4.36 11.79 1.60
N ILE A 156 5.40 12.62 1.68
CA ILE A 156 6.07 12.94 2.95
C ILE A 156 5.07 13.53 3.94
N ASN A 157 4.20 14.44 3.50
CA ASN A 157 3.15 15.01 4.35
C ASN A 157 2.16 13.96 4.85
N VAL A 158 1.75 13.01 4.00
CA VAL A 158 0.87 11.90 4.37
C VAL A 158 1.54 10.98 5.41
N LEU A 159 2.80 10.62 5.18
CA LEU A 159 3.59 9.77 6.08
C LEU A 159 3.83 10.45 7.43
N ASN A 160 4.25 11.72 7.45
CA ASN A 160 4.48 12.46 8.69
C ASN A 160 3.21 12.56 9.55
N LYS A 161 2.04 12.69 8.94
CA LYS A 161 0.76 12.73 9.67
C LYS A 161 0.43 11.42 10.39
N VAL A 162 0.97 10.29 9.95
CA VAL A 162 0.54 8.96 10.39
C VAL A 162 1.64 8.11 11.01
N ILE A 163 2.90 8.35 10.68
CA ILE A 163 4.08 7.67 11.26
C ILE A 163 4.71 8.54 12.35
N ALA A 164 4.87 9.84 12.13
CA ALA A 164 5.62 10.74 13.02
C ALA A 164 4.81 11.29 14.22
N LYS A 165 3.66 10.68 14.54
CA LYS A 165 2.85 10.97 15.73
C LYS A 165 2.79 9.77 16.67
#